data_AF-A0A956FWD7-F1
#
_entry.id   AF-A0A956FWD7-F1
#
_cell.length_a   1.000
_cell.length_b   1.000
_cell.length_c   1.000
_cell.angle_alpha   90.00
_cell.angle_beta   90.00
_cell.angle_gamma   90.00
#
_symmetry.space_group_name_H-M   'P 1'
#
loop_
_entity.id
_entity.type
_entity.pdbx_description
1 polymer ?
#
loop_
_entity_poly.entity_id
_entity_poly.type
_entity_poly.pdbx_seq_one_letter_code
_entity_poly.pdbx_strand_id
1 'polypeptide(L)'
;MAATGGRRMDEARWTWDLEPNHSIDVTVGDAGLSYYGEDWNSLSGGGYFAGFQSFADFRRDGPLKGMPPEVAAEVRRVVDVAEGGGLDFVIVVDGETPEEIHATLDGRTLMLRETATLFAGPLPDGEHRVEGVLLYPGDDARGRRRARVFEERFCVDAAGSLRITETRPRWAD
;
A
#
# COMPACT_ATOMS: atom_id res chain seq x y z
N MET A 1 27.30 13.00 -0.51
CA MET A 1 26.57 11.95 0.23
C MET A 1 25.12 12.39 0.30
N ALA A 2 24.27 11.86 -0.57
CA ALA A 2 22.84 12.14 -0.53
C ALA A 2 22.19 11.12 0.41
N ALA A 3 21.55 11.60 1.47
CA ALA A 3 20.69 10.79 2.32
C ALA A 3 19.52 10.31 1.46
N THR A 4 19.44 9.02 1.20
CA THR A 4 18.22 8.37 0.72
C THR A 4 17.15 8.55 1.79
N GLY A 5 16.26 9.53 1.57
CA GLY A 5 15.06 9.71 2.36
C GLY A 5 14.16 8.51 2.15
N GLY A 6 14.22 7.55 3.08
CA GLY A 6 13.22 6.51 3.23
C GLY A 6 11.89 7.18 3.54
N ARG A 7 10.91 6.98 2.67
CA ARG A 7 9.56 7.49 2.85
C ARG A 7 8.94 6.67 4.00
N ARG A 8 8.72 7.31 5.15
CA ARG A 8 8.02 6.71 6.30
C ARG A 8 6.64 6.23 5.80
N MET A 9 6.39 4.92 5.83
CA MET A 9 5.00 4.43 5.85
C MET A 9 4.33 5.11 7.04
N ASP A 10 3.14 5.69 6.85
CA ASP A 10 2.35 6.16 7.98
C ASP A 10 2.25 5.00 8.98
N GLU A 11 2.79 5.21 10.19
CA GLU A 11 3.01 4.16 11.19
C GLU A 11 1.65 3.55 11.57
N ALA A 12 1.34 2.38 10.98
CA ALA A 12 0.14 1.65 11.29
C ALA A 12 0.30 1.03 12.69
N ARG A 13 -0.62 1.37 13.60
CA ARG A 13 -0.59 1.00 15.02
C ARG A 13 -1.91 0.35 15.43
N TRP A 14 -1.81 -0.75 16.16
CA TRP A 14 -2.95 -1.44 16.77
C TRP A 14 -2.69 -1.63 18.24
N THR A 15 -3.75 -1.57 19.05
CA THR A 15 -3.69 -1.78 20.49
C THR A 15 -4.79 -2.73 20.89
N TRP A 16 -4.48 -3.65 21.81
CA TRP A 16 -5.46 -4.54 22.42
C TRP A 16 -5.09 -4.85 23.87
N ASP A 17 -6.08 -5.27 24.65
CA ASP A 17 -5.90 -5.66 26.04
C ASP A 17 -5.51 -7.14 26.12
N LEU A 18 -4.48 -7.44 26.91
CA LEU A 18 -4.08 -8.81 27.27
C LEU A 18 -4.82 -9.27 28.53
N GLU A 19 -4.93 -8.38 29.51
CA GLU A 19 -5.64 -8.55 30.77
C GLU A 19 -6.21 -7.20 31.22
N PRO A 20 -7.12 -7.15 32.20
CA PRO A 20 -7.55 -5.87 32.77
C PRO A 20 -6.35 -5.04 33.22
N ASN A 21 -6.28 -3.79 32.75
CA ASN A 21 -5.18 -2.85 33.02
C ASN A 21 -3.82 -3.22 32.38
N HIS A 22 -3.80 -4.20 31.47
CA HIS A 22 -2.61 -4.61 30.73
C HIS A 22 -2.90 -4.60 29.23
N SER A 23 -2.40 -3.59 28.53
CA SER A 23 -2.55 -3.47 27.08
C SER A 23 -1.22 -3.66 26.37
N ILE A 24 -1.29 -4.01 25.10
CA ILE A 24 -0.13 -4.05 24.21
C ILE A 24 -0.50 -3.38 22.89
N ASP A 25 0.45 -2.66 22.33
CA ASP A 25 0.39 -2.11 21.00
C ASP A 25 1.49 -2.67 20.09
N VAL A 26 1.16 -2.79 18.83
CA VAL A 26 2.09 -3.15 17.76
C VAL A 26 2.13 -2.03 16.75
N THR A 27 3.35 -1.65 16.36
CA THR A 27 3.62 -0.68 15.30
C THR A 27 4.48 -1.34 14.23
N VAL A 28 4.09 -1.18 12.96
CA VAL A 28 4.91 -1.63 11.82
C VAL A 28 5.82 -0.48 11.37
N GLY A 29 7.13 -0.73 11.37
CA GLY A 29 8.13 0.19 10.85
C GLY A 29 9.00 -0.47 9.76
N ASP A 30 9.97 0.28 9.24
CA ASP A 30 10.78 -0.14 8.08
C ASP A 30 11.51 -1.49 8.25
N ALA A 31 11.85 -1.87 9.48
CA ALA A 31 12.62 -3.07 9.78
C ALA A 31 11.80 -4.25 10.31
N GLY A 32 10.53 -4.03 10.69
CA GLY A 32 9.73 -5.04 11.39
C GLY A 32 8.65 -4.45 12.29
N LEU A 33 8.16 -5.29 13.21
CA LEU A 33 7.11 -4.98 14.17
C LEU A 33 7.73 -4.65 15.53
N SER A 34 7.35 -3.51 16.10
CA SER A 34 7.72 -3.12 17.46
C SER A 34 6.50 -3.27 18.37
N TYR A 35 6.69 -3.88 19.53
CA TYR A 35 5.66 -4.12 20.52
C TYR A 35 5.93 -3.31 21.79
N TYR A 36 4.93 -2.56 22.26
CA TYR A 36 4.99 -1.81 23.50
C TYR A 36 3.81 -2.21 24.38
N GLY A 37 4.07 -2.51 25.64
CA GLY A 37 3.03 -2.83 26.61
C GLY A 37 2.83 -1.70 27.61
N GLU A 38 1.64 -1.61 28.18
CA GLU A 38 1.36 -0.78 29.35
C GLU A 38 0.74 -1.66 30.43
N ASP A 39 1.31 -1.64 31.64
CA ASP A 39 0.79 -2.38 32.79
C ASP A 39 0.55 -1.43 33.96
N TRP A 40 -0.74 -1.17 34.21
CA TRP A 40 -1.23 -0.30 35.27
C TRP A 40 -1.50 -1.04 36.60
N ASN A 41 -1.30 -2.36 36.65
CA ASN A 41 -1.32 -3.14 37.90
C ASN A 41 0.05 -3.12 38.60
N SER A 42 1.11 -2.71 37.90
CA SER A 42 2.44 -2.53 38.50
C SER A 42 2.50 -1.29 39.42
N LEU A 43 3.23 -1.38 40.53
CA LEU A 43 3.41 -0.27 41.49
C LEU A 43 3.98 1.02 40.87
N SER A 44 4.54 0.95 39.66
CA SER A 44 5.10 2.09 38.92
C SER A 44 4.26 2.55 37.74
N GLY A 45 3.16 1.87 37.38
CA GLY A 45 2.24 2.21 36.28
C GLY A 45 2.94 2.79 35.06
N GLY A 46 3.40 1.94 34.13
CA GLY A 46 4.26 2.43 33.05
C GLY A 46 4.25 1.60 31.79
N GLY A 47 4.53 2.30 30.68
CA GLY A 47 4.83 1.68 29.40
C GLY A 47 6.19 0.97 29.42
N TYR A 48 6.28 -0.17 28.76
CA TYR A 48 7.50 -0.94 28.59
C TYR A 48 7.63 -1.42 27.14
N PHE A 49 8.88 -1.63 26.70
CA PHE A 49 9.14 -2.26 25.41
C PHE A 49 8.97 -3.77 25.54
N ALA A 50 7.97 -4.33 24.86
CA ALA A 50 7.62 -5.75 24.93
C ALA A 50 8.43 -6.61 23.96
N GLY A 51 8.95 -6.02 22.87
CA GLY A 51 9.87 -6.70 21.98
C GLY A 51 9.83 -6.19 20.54
N PHE A 52 10.63 -6.85 19.70
CA PHE A 52 10.71 -6.61 18.26
C PHE A 52 10.66 -7.94 17.52
N GLN A 53 9.98 -7.95 16.36
CA GLN A 53 9.93 -9.10 15.46
C GLN A 53 10.20 -8.62 14.04
N SER A 54 11.17 -9.22 13.36
CA SER A 54 11.38 -8.93 11.94
C SER A 54 10.22 -9.45 11.10
N PHE A 55 10.05 -8.94 9.88
CA PHE A 55 9.02 -9.46 8.97
C PHE A 55 9.23 -10.96 8.66
N ALA A 56 10.48 -11.40 8.50
CA ALA A 56 10.82 -12.80 8.30
C ALA A 56 10.42 -13.68 9.50
N ASP A 57 10.68 -13.22 10.72
CA ASP A 57 10.29 -13.92 11.93
C ASP A 57 8.77 -13.94 12.11
N PHE A 58 8.08 -12.86 11.74
CA PHE A 58 6.61 -12.81 11.77
C PHE A 58 5.97 -13.79 10.78
N ARG A 59 6.56 -13.97 9.60
CA ARG A 59 6.09 -14.98 8.63
C ARG A 59 6.37 -16.41 9.10
N ARG A 60 7.52 -16.64 9.72
CA ARG A 60 7.92 -17.97 10.20
C ARG A 60 7.15 -18.39 11.46
N ASP A 61 7.11 -17.51 12.46
CA ASP A 61 6.64 -17.82 13.81
C ASP A 61 5.18 -17.38 14.03
N GLY A 62 4.68 -16.51 13.16
CA GLY A 62 3.33 -15.97 13.24
C GLY A 62 3.21 -14.77 14.19
N PRO A 63 1.96 -14.34 14.46
CA PRO A 63 1.68 -13.20 15.34
C PRO A 63 2.07 -13.49 16.79
N LEU A 64 2.32 -12.41 17.54
CA LEU A 64 2.55 -12.48 18.98
C LEU A 64 1.38 -13.21 19.68
N LYS A 65 1.69 -14.05 20.67
CA LYS A 65 0.69 -14.76 21.47
C LYS A 65 -0.29 -13.77 22.11
N GLY A 66 -1.58 -14.02 21.94
CA GLY A 66 -2.64 -13.15 22.46
C GLY A 66 -3.05 -12.01 21.53
N MET A 67 -2.42 -11.87 20.35
CA MET A 67 -2.88 -10.94 19.31
C MET A 67 -4.26 -11.37 18.77
N PRO A 68 -5.25 -10.46 18.69
CA PRO A 68 -6.55 -10.77 18.11
C PRO A 68 -6.43 -11.19 16.62
N PRO A 69 -7.22 -12.17 16.16
CA PRO A 69 -7.16 -12.65 14.78
C PRO A 69 -7.30 -11.56 13.72
N GLU A 70 -8.17 -10.58 13.95
CA GLU A 70 -8.40 -9.43 13.07
C GLU A 70 -7.17 -8.51 12.97
N VAL A 71 -6.49 -8.26 14.09
CA VAL A 71 -5.24 -7.50 14.13
C VAL A 71 -4.15 -8.29 13.42
N ALA A 72 -4.05 -9.60 13.67
CA ALA A 72 -3.05 -10.45 13.02
C ALA A 72 -3.22 -10.50 11.49
N ALA A 73 -4.46 -10.55 11.00
CA ALA A 73 -4.77 -10.52 9.57
C ALA A 73 -4.37 -9.18 8.95
N GLU A 74 -4.63 -8.08 9.64
CA GLU A 74 -4.27 -6.75 9.19
C GLU A 74 -2.75 -6.51 9.21
N VAL A 75 -2.07 -6.93 10.27
CA VAL A 75 -0.60 -6.86 10.36
C VAL A 75 0.05 -7.68 9.26
N ARG A 76 -0.43 -8.91 8.97
CA ARG A 76 0.04 -9.69 7.81
C ARG A 76 -0.08 -8.93 6.51
N ARG A 77 -1.25 -8.35 6.26
CA ARG A 77 -1.50 -7.51 5.08
C ARG A 77 -0.48 -6.38 4.96
N VAL A 78 -0.18 -5.68 6.05
CA VAL A 78 0.77 -4.56 6.04
C VAL A 78 2.21 -5.05 5.87
N VAL A 79 2.59 -6.17 6.48
CA VAL A 79 3.91 -6.80 6.33
C VAL A 79 4.12 -7.27 4.88
N ASP A 80 3.13 -7.94 4.30
CA ASP A 80 3.18 -8.40 2.91
C ASP A 80 3.30 -7.21 1.96
N VAL A 81 2.63 -6.08 2.27
CA VAL A 81 2.80 -4.82 1.51
C VAL A 81 4.21 -4.24 1.66
N ALA A 82 4.76 -4.20 2.89
CA ALA A 82 6.07 -3.62 3.16
C ALA A 82 7.23 -4.40 2.50
N GLU A 83 7.08 -5.72 2.34
CA GLU A 83 8.10 -6.59 1.72
C GLU A 83 7.88 -6.85 0.22
N GLY A 84 6.88 -6.20 -0.41
CA GLY A 84 6.63 -6.34 -1.86
C GLY A 84 5.90 -7.61 -2.26
N GLY A 85 5.16 -8.25 -1.34
CA GLY A 85 4.34 -9.44 -1.56
C GLY A 85 3.01 -9.15 -2.26
N GLY A 86 3.06 -8.42 -3.37
CA GLY A 86 1.90 -8.06 -4.15
C GLY A 86 2.12 -8.13 -5.64
N LEU A 87 1.04 -8.31 -6.38
CA LEU A 87 1.13 -8.35 -7.83
C LEU A 87 1.52 -6.98 -8.38
N ASP A 88 2.66 -6.96 -9.05
CA ASP A 88 3.07 -5.87 -9.92
C ASP A 88 2.10 -5.82 -11.11
N PHE A 89 1.33 -4.74 -11.23
CA PHE A 89 0.52 -4.50 -12.42
C PHE A 89 1.16 -3.43 -13.29
N VAL A 90 1.26 -3.71 -14.59
CA VAL A 90 1.78 -2.79 -15.61
C VAL A 90 0.61 -2.31 -16.45
N ILE A 91 0.29 -1.01 -16.39
CA ILE A 91 -0.64 -0.40 -17.35
C ILE A 91 0.16 -0.11 -18.62
N VAL A 92 0.10 -1.03 -19.59
CA VAL A 92 0.63 -0.78 -20.94
C VAL A 92 -0.45 -0.09 -21.75
N VAL A 93 -0.21 1.16 -22.13
CA VAL A 93 -1.06 1.82 -23.12
C VAL A 93 -0.62 1.37 -24.51
N ASP A 94 -1.28 0.34 -25.04
CA ASP A 94 -0.92 -0.25 -26.34
C ASP A 94 -0.95 0.80 -27.46
N GLY A 95 0.13 0.84 -28.26
CA GLY A 95 0.29 1.76 -29.38
C GLY A 95 0.55 3.23 -29.06
N GLU A 96 0.77 3.61 -27.79
CA GLU A 96 0.92 5.02 -27.39
C GLU A 96 2.22 5.31 -26.64
N THR A 97 2.69 6.56 -26.73
CA THR A 97 3.94 7.00 -26.08
C THR A 97 3.72 8.34 -25.38
N PRO A 98 3.06 8.34 -24.21
CA PRO A 98 2.87 9.57 -23.43
C PRO A 98 4.20 10.07 -22.85
N GLU A 99 4.33 11.39 -22.73
CA GLU A 99 5.48 12.06 -22.08
C GLU A 99 5.36 11.99 -20.56
N GLU A 100 4.14 12.14 -20.04
CA GLU A 100 3.85 12.04 -18.61
C GLU A 100 2.57 11.23 -18.37
N ILE A 101 2.50 10.56 -17.23
CA ILE A 101 1.31 9.84 -16.77
C ILE A 101 1.03 10.20 -15.31
N HIS A 102 -0.18 10.65 -15.03
CA HIS A 102 -0.65 10.93 -13.68
C HIS A 102 -1.79 9.97 -13.39
N ALA A 103 -1.65 9.08 -12.41
CA ALA A 103 -2.67 8.10 -12.12
C ALA A 103 -2.89 7.89 -10.63
N THR A 104 -4.09 7.46 -10.28
CA THR A 104 -4.49 7.06 -8.94
C THR A 104 -5.15 5.70 -8.97
N LEU A 105 -4.83 4.86 -7.99
CA LEU A 105 -5.47 3.58 -7.73
C LEU A 105 -6.26 3.68 -6.43
N ASP A 106 -7.57 3.48 -6.48
CA ASP A 106 -8.47 3.57 -5.33
C ASP A 106 -8.26 4.89 -4.54
N GLY A 107 -8.05 5.99 -5.28
CA GLY A 107 -7.80 7.33 -4.73
C GLY A 107 -6.36 7.58 -4.23
N ARG A 108 -5.45 6.59 -4.34
CA ARG A 108 -4.03 6.73 -3.96
C ARG A 108 -3.19 7.03 -5.20
N THR A 109 -2.40 8.10 -5.16
CA THR A 109 -1.49 8.46 -6.26
C THR A 109 -0.45 7.36 -6.52
N LEU A 110 -0.35 6.94 -7.79
CA LEU A 110 0.65 5.99 -8.26
C LEU A 110 1.95 6.74 -8.60
N MET A 111 3.09 6.16 -8.22
CA MET A 111 4.40 6.69 -8.63
C MET A 111 4.84 6.03 -9.94
N LEU A 112 5.09 6.86 -10.94
CA LEU A 112 5.78 6.46 -12.16
C LEU A 112 7.21 6.04 -11.85
N ARG A 113 7.66 4.88 -12.40
CA ARG A 113 9.05 4.47 -12.26
C ARG A 113 9.90 4.48 -13.52
N GLU A 114 9.31 4.46 -14.72
CA GLU A 114 9.93 4.82 -16.02
C GLU A 114 8.97 4.41 -17.15
N THR A 115 9.12 5.04 -18.33
CA THR A 115 8.59 4.65 -19.65
C THR A 115 7.24 3.92 -19.64
N ALA A 116 6.15 4.68 -19.52
CA ALA A 116 4.78 4.22 -19.67
C ALA A 116 4.32 3.09 -18.72
N THR A 117 5.04 2.84 -17.63
CA THR A 117 4.69 1.82 -16.63
C THR A 117 4.27 2.47 -15.32
N LEU A 118 3.01 2.29 -14.95
CA LEU A 118 2.46 2.68 -13.65
C LEU A 118 2.56 1.50 -12.68
N PHE A 119 3.22 1.71 -11.53
CA PHE A 119 3.34 0.70 -10.50
C PHE A 119 2.26 0.89 -9.44
N ALA A 120 1.39 -0.11 -9.31
CA ALA A 120 0.55 -0.31 -8.14
C ALA A 120 1.11 -1.53 -7.40
N GLY A 121 1.51 -1.37 -6.14
CA GLY A 121 1.92 -2.49 -5.29
C GLY A 121 0.76 -3.45 -4.98
N PRO A 122 0.91 -4.36 -4.01
CA PRO A 122 -0.10 -5.35 -3.63
C PRO A 122 -1.52 -4.80 -3.54
N LEU A 123 -2.41 -5.43 -4.30
CA LEU A 123 -3.85 -5.19 -4.23
C LEU A 123 -4.53 -6.35 -3.49
N PRO A 124 -5.39 -6.06 -2.49
CA PRO A 124 -6.21 -7.09 -1.85
C PRO A 124 -7.18 -7.73 -2.86
N ASP A 125 -7.78 -8.87 -2.49
CA ASP A 125 -8.89 -9.45 -3.26
C ASP A 125 -10.06 -8.47 -3.31
N GLY A 126 -10.60 -8.22 -4.50
CA GLY A 126 -11.73 -7.31 -4.70
C GLY A 126 -11.68 -6.45 -5.95
N GLU A 127 -12.61 -5.49 -6.00
CA GLU A 127 -12.72 -4.51 -7.08
C GLU A 127 -11.79 -3.33 -6.83
N HIS A 128 -11.06 -2.96 -7.87
CA HIS A 128 -10.14 -1.84 -7.89
C HIS A 128 -10.46 -0.90 -9.04
N ARG A 129 -10.15 0.38 -8.84
CA ARG A 129 -10.30 1.42 -9.84
C ARG A 129 -8.98 2.15 -10.01
N VAL A 130 -8.48 2.16 -11.24
CA VAL A 130 -7.43 3.08 -11.65
C VAL A 130 -8.01 4.18 -12.52
N GLU A 131 -7.60 5.41 -12.27
CA GLU A 131 -7.95 6.56 -13.09
C GLU A 131 -6.71 7.43 -13.30
N GLY A 132 -6.61 8.09 -14.45
CA GLY A 132 -5.44 8.89 -14.73
C GLY A 132 -5.52 9.72 -16.00
N VAL A 133 -4.44 10.47 -16.21
CA VAL A 133 -4.24 11.38 -17.33
C VAL A 133 -2.89 11.06 -17.98
N LEU A 134 -2.93 10.84 -19.29
CA LEU A 134 -1.78 10.67 -20.17
C LEU A 134 -1.55 12.01 -20.87
N LEU A 135 -0.35 12.57 -20.76
CA LEU A 135 0.05 13.80 -21.45
C LEU A 135 0.95 13.48 -22.63
N TYR A 136 0.69 14.08 -23.79
CA TYR A 136 1.44 13.85 -25.03
C TYR A 136 2.21 15.10 -25.45
N PRO A 137 3.24 14.94 -26.31
CA PRO A 137 3.92 16.07 -26.92
C PRO A 137 2.97 16.94 -27.76
N GLY A 138 3.14 18.25 -27.65
CA GLY A 138 2.43 19.25 -28.44
C GLY A 138 1.04 19.62 -27.93
N ASP A 139 0.47 20.63 -28.58
CA ASP A 139 -0.83 21.18 -28.23
C ASP A 139 -1.96 20.64 -29.14
N ASP A 140 -3.18 20.63 -28.62
CA ASP A 140 -4.40 20.41 -29.37
C ASP A 140 -4.71 21.61 -30.29
N ALA A 141 -5.79 21.51 -31.08
CA ALA A 141 -6.19 22.57 -32.00
C ALA A 141 -6.54 23.91 -31.31
N ARG A 142 -6.61 23.95 -29.98
CA ARG A 142 -6.91 25.13 -29.16
C ARG A 142 -5.68 25.65 -28.41
N GLY A 143 -4.48 25.09 -28.64
CA GLY A 143 -3.26 25.51 -27.97
C GLY A 143 -3.11 24.99 -26.54
N ARG A 144 -3.81 23.90 -26.18
CA ARG A 144 -3.69 23.25 -24.87
C ARG A 144 -2.92 21.96 -24.99
N ARG A 145 -2.15 21.60 -23.95
CA ARG A 145 -1.40 20.34 -23.93
C ARG A 145 -2.32 19.16 -24.22
N ARG A 146 -1.94 18.30 -25.17
CA ARG A 146 -2.73 17.13 -25.52
C ARG A 146 -2.77 16.16 -24.35
N ALA A 147 -3.97 15.81 -23.90
CA ALA A 147 -4.17 14.94 -22.75
C ALA A 147 -5.30 13.93 -23.00
N ARG A 148 -5.12 12.70 -22.54
CA ARG A 148 -6.15 11.66 -22.53
C ARG A 148 -6.42 11.22 -21.11
N VAL A 149 -7.69 11.20 -20.72
CA VAL A 149 -8.13 10.68 -19.43
C VAL A 149 -8.54 9.22 -19.61
N PHE A 150 -8.16 8.37 -18.67
CA PHE A 150 -8.61 6.99 -18.62
C PHE A 150 -9.16 6.67 -17.24
N GLU A 151 -10.11 5.75 -17.22
CA GLU A 151 -10.61 5.09 -16.03
C GLU A 151 -10.75 3.60 -16.37
N GLU A 152 -10.16 2.75 -15.55
CA GLU A 152 -10.28 1.31 -15.67
C GLU A 152 -10.67 0.70 -14.33
N ARG A 153 -11.51 -0.33 -14.40
CA ARG A 153 -11.88 -1.13 -13.25
C ARG A 153 -11.47 -2.56 -13.50
N PHE A 154 -10.90 -3.17 -12.49
CA PHE A 154 -10.48 -4.56 -12.54
C PHE A 154 -10.74 -5.24 -11.21
N CYS A 155 -10.80 -6.56 -11.25
CA CYS A 155 -10.94 -7.40 -10.07
C CYS A 155 -9.66 -8.24 -9.92
N VAL A 156 -9.11 -8.26 -8.71
CA VAL A 156 -8.03 -9.17 -8.31
C VAL A 156 -8.69 -10.28 -7.51
N ASP A 157 -8.49 -11.54 -7.90
CA ASP A 157 -9.00 -12.68 -7.13
C ASP A 157 -8.02 -13.14 -6.03
N ALA A 158 -8.49 -13.98 -5.11
CA ALA A 158 -7.67 -14.58 -4.05
C ALA A 158 -6.49 -15.43 -4.54
N ALA A 159 -6.46 -15.81 -5.82
CA ALA A 159 -5.34 -16.50 -6.47
C ALA A 159 -4.34 -15.52 -7.11
N GLY A 160 -4.61 -14.22 -7.06
CA GLY A 160 -3.78 -13.18 -7.65
C GLY A 160 -4.00 -12.96 -9.15
N SER A 161 -5.10 -13.43 -9.70
CA SER A 161 -5.45 -13.19 -11.11
C SER A 161 -6.14 -11.85 -11.24
N LEU A 162 -5.75 -11.06 -12.25
CA LEU A 162 -6.43 -9.82 -12.61
C LEU A 162 -7.39 -10.06 -13.77
N ARG A 163 -8.60 -9.51 -13.63
CA ARG A 163 -9.58 -9.43 -14.72
C ARG A 163 -10.04 -7.98 -14.89
N ILE A 164 -9.78 -7.41 -16.07
CA ILE A 164 -10.36 -6.10 -16.45
C ILE A 164 -11.88 -6.28 -16.57
N THR A 165 -12.62 -5.39 -15.91
CA THR A 165 -14.08 -5.41 -15.86
C THR A 165 -14.70 -4.25 -16.64
N GLU A 166 -14.01 -3.11 -16.74
CA GLU A 166 -14.49 -1.93 -17.44
C GLU A 166 -13.33 -1.02 -17.86
N THR A 167 -13.41 -0.42 -19.06
CA THR A 167 -12.43 0.54 -19.59
C THR A 167 -13.15 1.74 -20.20
N ARG A 168 -12.83 2.96 -19.74
CA ARG A 168 -13.44 4.22 -20.18
C ARG A 168 -12.39 5.25 -20.59
N PRO A 169 -11.90 5.22 -21.84
CA PRO A 169 -10.98 6.23 -22.35
C PRO A 169 -11.74 7.44 -22.91
N ARG A 170 -11.26 8.65 -22.64
CA ARG A 170 -11.75 9.90 -23.29
C ARG A 170 -10.65 10.94 -23.45
N TRP A 171 -10.73 11.76 -24.48
CA TRP A 171 -9.85 12.94 -24.62
C TRP A 171 -10.27 14.02 -23.61
N ALA A 172 -9.29 14.75 -23.06
CA ALA A 172 -9.58 15.90 -22.21
C ALA A 172 -10.02 17.09 -23.09
N ASP A 173 -11.23 17.59 -22.85
CA ASP A 173 -11.88 18.65 -23.65
C ASP A 173 -11.52 20.07 -23.29
#